data_AF-A0A7R8ZAX1-F1
#
_entry.id   AF-A0A7R8ZAX1-F1
#
_cell.length_a   1.000
_cell.length_b   1.000
_cell.length_c   1.000
_cell.angle_alpha   90.00
_cell.angle_beta   90.00
_cell.angle_gamma   90.00
#
_symmetry.space_group_name_H-M   'P 1'
#
loop_
_entity.id
_entity.type
_entity.pdbx_description
1 polymer ?
#
loop_
_entity_poly.entity_id
_entity_poly.type
_entity_poly.pdbx_seq_one_letter_code
_entity_poly.pdbx_strand_id
1 'polypeptide(L)'
;MREDLCTPLALETNGTLFNLERVLPPESGSYQFSNVKRFVGVWTRRLAWSAQPSSCQKCDCVLDSDGVPVVSCTRCVTPSIEQFLQEWESMDDEKNVRNSADLEENY
;
A
#
# COMPACT_ATOMS: atom_id res chain seq x y z
N MET A 1 12.15 14.25 1.72
CA MET A 1 13.01 13.29 2.43
C MET A 1 12.10 12.15 2.91
N ARG A 2 11.94 11.09 2.09
CA ARG A 2 11.19 9.88 2.47
C ARG A 2 12.21 8.90 3.07
N GLU A 3 12.67 9.17 4.29
CA GLU A 3 13.80 8.40 4.86
C GLU A 3 13.37 7.19 5.70
N ASP A 4 12.09 7.08 6.07
CA ASP A 4 11.69 6.07 7.05
C ASP A 4 10.85 4.91 6.49
N LEU A 5 10.60 4.82 5.18
CA LEU A 5 9.83 3.70 4.62
C LEU A 5 10.64 2.39 4.57
N CYS A 6 11.97 2.50 4.45
CA CYS A 6 12.84 1.34 4.28
C CYS A 6 13.01 0.52 5.56
N THR A 7 13.05 1.17 6.71
CA THR A 7 13.26 0.56 8.04
C THR A 7 12.14 -0.41 8.44
N PRO A 8 10.85 -0.02 8.43
CA PRO A 8 9.78 -0.93 8.77
C PRO A 8 9.62 -2.06 7.75
N LEU A 9 9.79 -1.75 6.46
CA LEU A 9 9.73 -2.75 5.40
C LEU A 9 10.85 -3.79 5.53
N ALA A 10 12.05 -3.36 5.94
CA ALA A 10 13.16 -4.27 6.22
C ALA A 10 12.84 -5.17 7.43
N LEU A 11 12.30 -4.62 8.53
CA LEU A 11 11.90 -5.41 9.70
C LEU A 11 10.86 -6.48 9.36
N GLU A 12 9.84 -6.13 8.57
CA GLU A 12 8.78 -7.04 8.13
C GLU A 12 9.26 -8.11 7.15
N THR A 13 10.38 -7.86 6.48
CA THR A 13 10.97 -8.79 5.52
C THR A 13 12.21 -9.49 6.05
N ASN A 14 12.35 -9.61 7.38
CA ASN A 14 13.49 -10.25 8.04
C ASN A 14 14.84 -9.64 7.64
N GLY A 15 14.89 -8.31 7.56
CA GLY A 15 16.08 -7.52 7.25
C GLY A 15 16.43 -7.44 5.77
N THR A 16 15.52 -7.77 4.84
CA THR A 16 15.86 -7.63 3.42
C THR A 16 15.88 -6.16 2.98
N LEU A 17 17.03 -5.74 2.43
CA LEU A 17 17.25 -4.39 1.93
C LEU A 17 16.95 -4.36 0.43
N PHE A 18 16.13 -3.39 0.00
CA PHE A 18 15.80 -3.18 -1.41
C PHE A 18 16.16 -1.76 -1.82
N ASN A 19 16.66 -1.62 -3.05
CA ASN A 19 16.87 -0.29 -3.63
C ASN A 19 15.55 0.16 -4.29
N LEU A 20 14.91 1.18 -3.71
CA LEU A 20 13.69 1.80 -4.23
C LEU A 20 13.86 2.39 -5.64
N GLU A 21 15.05 2.86 -6.02
CA GLU A 21 15.34 3.35 -7.38
C GLU A 21 15.22 2.25 -8.45
N ARG A 22 15.27 0.98 -8.04
CA ARG A 22 15.07 -0.17 -8.93
C ARG A 22 13.62 -0.67 -8.94
N VAL A 23 12.81 -0.24 -7.98
CA VAL A 23 11.36 -0.52 -7.89
C VAL A 23 10.57 0.56 -8.61
N LEU A 24 10.96 1.82 -8.43
CA LEU A 24 10.29 2.98 -8.98
C LEU A 24 10.75 3.21 -10.43
N PRO A 25 9.84 3.52 -11.36
CA PRO A 25 10.23 3.94 -12.69
C PRO A 25 11.05 5.25 -12.58
N PRO A 26 12.12 5.41 -13.38
CA PRO A 26 12.89 6.65 -13.39
C PRO A 26 12.03 7.82 -13.89
N GLU A 27 12.22 9.00 -13.30
CA GLU A 27 11.49 10.22 -13.70
C GLU A 27 11.82 10.66 -15.14
N SER A 28 12.98 10.22 -15.62
CA SER A 28 13.55 10.52 -16.93
C SER A 28 13.53 9.30 -17.87
N GLY A 29 12.44 8.54 -17.91
CA GLY A 29 11.99 7.71 -19.05
C GLY A 29 12.94 6.72 -19.74
N SER A 30 14.17 6.52 -19.25
CA SER A 30 15.28 5.96 -20.05
C SER A 30 15.87 4.67 -19.48
N TYR A 31 15.40 4.17 -18.33
CA TYR A 31 15.74 2.82 -17.87
C TYR A 31 14.71 1.79 -18.35
N GLN A 32 15.24 0.68 -18.87
CA GLN A 32 14.49 -0.43 -19.45
C GLN A 32 13.41 -0.95 -18.48
N PHE A 33 12.14 -0.69 -18.82
CA PHE A 33 10.94 -1.20 -18.14
C PHE A 33 11.00 -2.70 -17.82
N SER A 34 11.74 -3.48 -18.62
CA SER A 34 11.96 -4.92 -18.43
C SER A 34 12.72 -5.24 -17.13
N ASN A 35 13.71 -4.43 -16.75
CA ASN A 35 14.50 -4.63 -15.53
C ASN A 35 13.69 -4.28 -14.29
N VAL A 36 12.85 -3.25 -14.37
CA VAL A 36 11.91 -2.88 -13.29
C VAL A 36 10.91 -4.00 -13.05
N LYS A 37 10.26 -4.53 -14.10
CA LYS A 37 9.31 -5.65 -13.96
C LYS A 37 9.94 -6.89 -13.31
N ARG A 38 11.17 -7.22 -13.71
CA ARG A 38 11.91 -8.34 -13.11
C ARG A 38 12.24 -8.08 -11.65
N PHE A 39 12.67 -6.86 -11.32
CA PHE A 39 12.99 -6.47 -9.94
C PHE A 39 11.75 -6.52 -9.05
N VAL A 40 10.63 -5.93 -9.48
CA VAL A 40 9.33 -5.99 -8.80
C VAL A 40 8.91 -7.43 -8.59
N GLY A 41 9.00 -8.29 -9.62
CA GLY A 41 8.65 -9.70 -9.48
C GLY A 41 9.48 -10.45 -8.42
N VAL A 42 10.78 -10.18 -8.33
CA VAL A 42 11.65 -10.76 -7.28
C VAL A 42 11.32 -10.20 -5.91
N TRP A 43 11.10 -8.89 -5.82
CA TRP A 43 10.71 -8.20 -4.59
C TRP A 43 9.38 -8.71 -4.03
N THR A 44 8.32 -8.77 -4.85
CA THR A 44 7.01 -9.32 -4.46
C THR A 44 7.12 -10.77 -4.00
N ARG A 45 7.93 -11.60 -4.67
CA ARG A 45 8.13 -13.00 -4.27
C ARG A 45 8.88 -13.13 -2.94
N ARG A 46 9.85 -12.26 -2.69
CA ARG A 46 10.57 -12.19 -1.40
C ARG A 46 9.65 -11.74 -0.28
N LEU A 47 8.90 -10.66 -0.49
CA LEU A 47 7.87 -10.17 0.43
C LEU A 47 6.87 -11.27 0.79
N ALA A 48 6.29 -11.94 -0.21
CA ALA A 48 5.31 -13.00 0.03
C ALA A 48 5.89 -14.20 0.80
N TRP A 49 7.20 -14.48 0.64
CA TRP A 49 7.86 -15.57 1.34
C TRP A 49 8.27 -15.21 2.77
N SER A 50 8.67 -13.97 3.02
CA SER A 50 9.04 -13.48 4.36
C SER A 50 7.83 -13.04 5.18
N ALA A 51 6.70 -12.76 4.53
CA ALA A 51 5.48 -12.35 5.20
C ALA A 51 5.03 -13.45 6.18
N GLN A 52 5.06 -13.13 7.46
CA GLN A 52 4.43 -13.95 8.47
C GLN A 52 2.95 -13.56 8.53
N PRO A 53 2.01 -14.51 8.45
CA PRO A 53 0.61 -14.20 8.63
C PRO A 53 0.43 -13.57 10.01
N SER A 54 -0.25 -12.42 10.05
CA SER A 54 -0.64 -11.79 11.30
C SER A 54 -1.42 -12.80 12.15
N SER A 55 -0.96 -13.03 13.38
CA SER A 55 -1.70 -13.83 14.37
C SER A 55 -2.95 -13.10 14.88
N CYS A 56 -3.11 -11.83 14.48
CA CYS A 56 -4.15 -10.93 14.94
C CYS A 56 -5.15 -10.64 13.81
N GLN A 57 -6.42 -10.84 14.14
CA GLN A 57 -7.56 -10.38 13.34
C GLN A 57 -8.49 -9.61 14.27
N LYS A 58 -9.01 -8.49 13.79
CA LYS A 58 -10.08 -7.76 14.45
C LYS A 58 -11.35 -8.02 13.68
N CYS A 59 -12.40 -8.44 14.37
CA CYS A 59 -13.70 -8.67 13.77
C CYS A 59 -14.69 -7.71 14.40
N ASP A 60 -15.33 -6.90 13.57
CA ASP A 60 -16.37 -5.97 13.96
C ASP A 60 -17.70 -6.46 13.37
N CYS A 61 -18.78 -6.34 14.14
CA CYS A 61 -20.13 -6.56 13.60
C CYS A 61 -20.60 -5.26 12.95
N VAL A 62 -20.79 -5.31 11.64
CA VAL A 62 -21.31 -4.19 10.84
C VAL A 62 -22.67 -4.59 10.27
N LEU A 63 -23.51 -3.60 9.97
CA LEU A 63 -24.73 -3.84 9.21
C LEU A 63 -24.36 -3.78 7.72
N ASP A 64 -24.83 -4.72 6.92
CA ASP A 64 -24.74 -4.59 5.46
C ASP A 64 -25.71 -3.50 4.95
N SER A 65 -25.73 -3.30 3.63
CA SER A 65 -26.62 -2.32 2.98
C SER A 65 -28.11 -2.56 3.24
N ASP A 66 -28.49 -3.80 3.55
CA ASP A 66 -29.87 -4.20 3.82
C ASP A 66 -30.18 -4.18 5.34
N GLY A 67 -29.24 -3.73 6.16
CA GLY A 67 -29.39 -3.67 7.61
C GLY A 67 -29.23 -5.02 8.30
N VAL A 68 -28.68 -6.03 7.62
CA VAL A 68 -28.43 -7.36 8.20
C VAL A 68 -27.08 -7.34 8.91
N PRO A 69 -26.98 -7.78 10.17
CA PRO A 69 -25.69 -7.84 10.87
C PRO A 69 -24.79 -8.90 10.23
N VAL A 70 -23.62 -8.46 9.79
CA VAL A 70 -22.54 -9.28 9.22
C VAL A 70 -21.26 -9.06 10.00
N VAL A 71 -20.51 -10.14 10.18
CA VAL A 71 -19.19 -10.09 10.81
C VAL A 71 -18.16 -9.71 9.74
N SER A 72 -17.53 -8.55 9.91
CA SER A 72 -16.43 -8.08 9.07
C SER A 72 -15.11 -8.26 9.81
N CYS A 73 -14.25 -9.13 9.29
CA CYS A 73 -12.93 -9.37 9.87
C CYS A 73 -11.83 -8.75 9.03
N THR A 74 -10.98 -7.95 9.66
CA THR A 74 -9.78 -7.37 9.06
C THR A 74 -8.55 -7.92 9.76
N ARG A 75 -7.48 -8.12 8.99
CA ARG A 75 -6.19 -8.52 9.55
C ARG A 75 -5.58 -7.32 10.26
N CYS A 76 -4.97 -7.55 11.41
CA CYS A 76 -4.15 -6.52 12.03
C CYS A 76 -2.93 -6.31 11.13
N VAL A 77 -2.80 -5.10 10.61
CA VAL A 77 -1.63 -4.66 9.88
C VAL A 77 -0.58 -4.16 10.88
N THR A 78 0.68 -4.19 10.49
CA THR A 78 1.73 -3.58 11.30
C THR A 78 1.49 -2.07 11.38
N PRO A 79 1.94 -1.37 12.44
CA PRO A 79 1.78 0.08 12.55
C PRO A 79 2.33 0.85 11.34
N SER A 80 3.36 0.31 10.69
CA SER A 80 3.99 0.91 9.52
C SER A 80 3.15 0.76 8.25
N ILE A 81 2.51 -0.41 8.06
CA ILE A 81 1.53 -0.59 6.99
C ILE A 81 0.28 0.24 7.28
N GLU A 82 -0.15 0.33 8.54
CA GLU A 82 -1.30 1.16 8.93
C GLU A 82 -1.09 2.63 8.58
N GLN A 83 0.08 3.17 8.93
CA GLN A 83 0.47 4.54 8.58
C GLN A 83 0.51 4.75 7.06
N PHE A 84 1.05 3.80 6.31
CA PHE A 84 1.09 3.86 4.85
C PHE A 84 -0.32 3.81 4.24
N LEU A 85 -1.21 2.97 4.75
CA LEU A 85 -2.59 2.86 4.28
C LEU A 85 -3.37 4.15 4.54
N GLN A 86 -3.21 4.75 5.71
CA GLN A 86 -3.80 6.06 6.02
C GLN A 86 -3.30 7.15 5.07
N GLU A 87 -2.00 7.15 4.76
CA GLU A 87 -1.41 8.10 3.81
C GLU A 87 -1.97 7.87 2.40
N TRP A 88 -2.12 6.61 1.96
CA TRP A 88 -2.74 6.27 0.68
C TRP A 88 -4.21 6.67 0.58
N GLU A 89 -5.02 6.41 1.60
CA GLU A 89 -6.42 6.84 1.66
C GLU A 89 -6.53 8.37 1.54
N SER A 90 -5.67 9.10 2.25
CA SER A 90 -5.64 10.57 2.15
C SER A 90 -5.28 11.08 0.75
N MET A 91 -4.41 10.37 0.02
CA MET A 91 -4.03 10.71 -1.35
C MET A 91 -5.12 10.40 -2.38
N ASP A 92 -5.96 9.39 -2.13
CA ASP A 92 -7.10 9.06 -2.98
C ASP A 92 -8.28 10.00 -2.72
N ASP A 93 -8.48 10.43 -1.47
CA ASP A 93 -9.46 11.47 -1.13
C ASP A 93 -9.11 12.81 -1.78
N GLU A 94 -7.83 13.23 -1.78
CA GLU A 94 -7.40 14.46 -2.47
C GLU A 94 -7.66 14.40 -3.99
N LYS A 95 -7.49 13.23 -4.62
CA LYS A 95 -7.83 13.06 -6.05
C LYS A 95 -9.34 13.08 -6.26
N ASN A 96 -10.13 12.52 -5.35
CA ASN A 96 -11.59 12.51 -5.46
C ASN A 96 -12.18 13.92 -5.26
N VAL A 97 -11.63 14.69 -4.32
CA VAL A 97 -11.97 16.11 -4.11
C VAL A 97 -11.57 16.96 -5.31
N ARG A 98 -10.39 16.72 -5.90
CA ARG A 98 -9.94 17.44 -7.11
C ARG A 98 -10.82 17.13 -8.33
N ASN A 99 -11.15 15.85 -8.54
CA ASN A 99 -12.08 15.42 -9.59
C ASN A 99 -13.52 15.95 -9.37
N SER A 100 -13.94 16.15 -8.12
CA SER A 100 -15.24 16.76 -7.78
C SER A 100 -15.25 18.27 -8.02
N ALA A 101 -14.14 18.98 -7.77
CA ALA A 101 -14.02 20.41 -8.03
C ALA A 101 -13.96 20.73 -9.54
N ASP A 102 -13.36 19.85 -10.34
CA ASP A 102 -13.29 20.01 -11.81
C ASP A 102 -14.64 19.79 -12.53
N LEU A 103 -15.67 19.27 -11.84
CA LEU A 103 -17.03 19.11 -12.38
C LEU A 103 -17.94 20.32 -12.12
N GLU A 104 -17.58 21.24 -11.22
CA GLU A 104 -18.36 22.47 -10.97
C GLU A 104 -17.95 23.66 -11.86
N GLU A 105 -16.83 23.59 -12.59
CA GLU A 105 -16.39 24.66 -13.52
C GLU A 105 -16.83 24.46 -14.99
N ASN A 106 -17.60 23.42 -15.32
CA ASN A 106 -18.10 23.15 -16.69
C ASN A 106 -19.63 23.11 -16.82
N TYR A 107 -20.34 23.97 -16.08
CA TYR A 107 -21.73 24.32 -16.41
C TYR A 107 -21.96 25.84 -16.42
#